data_AF-A0A8T6G3J3-F1
#
_entry.id   AF-A0A8T6G3J3-F1
#
_cell.length_a   1.000
_cell.length_b   1.000
_cell.length_c   1.000
_cell.angle_alpha   90.00
_cell.angle_beta   90.00
_cell.angle_gamma   90.00
#
_symmetry.space_group_name_H-M   'P 1'
#
loop_
_entity.id
_entity.type
_entity.pdbx_description
1 polymer ?
#
loop_
_entity_poly.entity_id
_entity_poly.type
_entity_poly.pdbx_seq_one_letter_code
_entity_poly.pdbx_strand_id
1 'polypeptide(L)'
;MEKFFAMFLRGGLSFLLGLGAGLVGLALFSSIIPYTWSERLTITALCVGLCTGFAVFLSWFKPESSRGVIVVAFVLAFGIAIVGSFAGYIYAGVNDIQVRNVMLIGRGSAESTAIWSYAVILSTLCATLFSGAYYAFRLWRYHEV
;
A
#
# COMPACT_ATOMS: atom_id res chain seq x y z
N MET A 1 24.74 -4.55 15.48
CA MET A 1 24.56 -4.88 14.05
C MET A 1 23.36 -5.78 13.81
N GLU A 2 23.12 -6.82 14.64
CA GLU A 2 21.99 -7.75 14.48
C GLU A 2 20.60 -7.08 14.42
N LYS A 3 20.35 -6.06 15.25
CA LYS A 3 19.07 -5.32 15.23
C LYS A 3 18.79 -4.61 13.90
N PHE A 4 19.83 -4.07 13.25
CA PHE A 4 19.69 -3.42 11.93
C PHE A 4 19.45 -4.45 10.82
N PHE A 5 20.13 -5.59 10.88
CA PHE A 5 19.93 -6.68 9.93
C PHE A 5 18.53 -7.28 10.03
N ALA A 6 18.04 -7.53 11.25
CA ALA A 6 16.68 -8.00 11.49
C ALA A 6 15.61 -7.00 11.01
N MET A 7 15.86 -5.70 11.19
CA MET A 7 14.97 -4.64 10.72
C MET A 7 14.95 -4.56 9.19
N PHE A 8 16.10 -4.71 8.53
CA PHE A 8 16.19 -4.78 7.08
C PHE A 8 15.45 -6.00 6.51
N LEU A 9 15.61 -7.17 7.15
CA LEU A 9 14.97 -8.41 6.71
C LEU A 9 13.44 -8.36 6.89
N ARG A 10 12.95 -7.79 8.01
CA ARG A 10 11.52 -7.49 8.20
C ARG A 10 11.01 -6.43 7.22
N GLY A 11 11.81 -5.41 6.93
CA GLY A 11 11.50 -4.41 5.91
C GLY A 11 11.32 -5.03 4.53
N GLY A 12 12.26 -5.87 4.09
CA GLY A 12 12.17 -6.60 2.83
C GLY A 12 10.95 -7.54 2.79
N LEU A 13 10.71 -8.29 3.86
CA LEU A 13 9.55 -9.17 3.97
C LEU A 13 8.23 -8.37 3.92
N SER A 14 8.15 -7.25 4.64
CA SER A 14 6.98 -6.37 4.65
C SER A 14 6.66 -5.83 3.26
N PHE A 15 7.70 -5.50 2.48
CA PHE A 15 7.56 -5.00 1.13
C PHE A 15 7.03 -6.10 0.19
N LEU A 16 7.59 -7.31 0.26
CA LEU A 16 7.14 -8.45 -0.55
C LEU A 16 5.69 -8.85 -0.21
N LEU A 17 5.36 -8.92 1.09
CA LEU A 17 4.01 -9.24 1.54
C LEU A 17 3.01 -8.13 1.17
N GLY A 18 3.40 -6.86 1.29
CA GLY A 18 2.59 -5.73 0.87
C GLY A 18 2.30 -5.74 -0.63
N LEU A 19 3.32 -5.98 -1.47
CA LEU A 19 3.13 -6.14 -2.92
C LEU A 19 2.20 -7.29 -3.24
N GLY A 20 2.42 -8.47 -2.65
CA GLY A 20 1.59 -9.66 -2.87
C GLY A 20 0.13 -9.41 -2.49
N ALA A 21 -0.11 -8.87 -1.29
CA ALA A 21 -1.46 -8.57 -0.82
C ALA A 21 -2.13 -7.47 -1.64
N GLY A 22 -1.40 -6.44 -2.07
CA GLY A 22 -1.91 -5.40 -2.95
C GLY A 22 -2.32 -5.93 -4.32
N LEU A 23 -1.54 -6.85 -4.90
CA LEU A 23 -1.89 -7.52 -6.16
C LEU A 23 -3.12 -8.44 -6.02
N VAL A 24 -3.23 -9.17 -4.91
CA VAL A 24 -4.42 -9.98 -4.61
C VAL A 24 -5.66 -9.11 -4.44
N GLY A 25 -5.53 -8.00 -3.69
CA GLY A 25 -6.60 -7.01 -3.55
C GLY A 25 -7.02 -6.45 -4.91
N LEU A 26 -6.05 -6.10 -5.74
CA LEU A 26 -6.34 -5.64 -7.10
C LEU A 26 -7.11 -6.69 -7.92
N ALA A 27 -6.65 -7.94 -7.96
CA ALA A 27 -7.26 -9.01 -8.76
C ALA A 27 -8.68 -9.37 -8.29
N LEU A 28 -8.89 -9.44 -6.98
CA LEU A 28 -10.21 -9.76 -6.42
C LEU A 28 -11.20 -8.61 -6.62
N PHE A 29 -10.81 -7.38 -6.30
CA PHE A 29 -11.76 -6.27 -6.33
C PHE A 29 -12.00 -5.72 -7.73
N SER A 30 -11.05 -5.89 -8.67
CA SER A 30 -11.30 -5.56 -10.08
C SER A 30 -12.29 -6.51 -10.77
N SER A 31 -12.42 -7.76 -10.29
CA SER A 31 -13.32 -8.77 -10.84
C SER A 31 -14.72 -8.78 -10.21
N ILE A 32 -14.85 -8.31 -8.97
CA ILE A 32 -16.12 -8.31 -8.22
C ILE A 32 -16.94 -7.04 -8.46
N ILE A 33 -16.30 -5.88 -8.67
CA ILE A 33 -17.00 -4.59 -8.75
C ILE A 33 -17.56 -4.36 -10.16
N PRO A 34 -18.89 -4.18 -10.34
CA PRO A 34 -19.51 -3.98 -11.64
C PRO A 34 -18.98 -2.76 -12.39
N TYR A 35 -18.85 -2.89 -13.72
CA TYR A 35 -18.25 -1.89 -14.62
C TYR A 35 -19.01 -0.55 -14.67
N THR A 36 -20.26 -0.52 -14.22
CA THR A 36 -21.17 0.63 -14.32
C THR A 36 -20.94 1.70 -13.26
N TRP A 37 -20.09 1.45 -12.26
CA TRP A 37 -19.85 2.38 -11.15
C TRP A 37 -18.66 3.28 -11.49
N SER A 38 -18.89 4.59 -11.65
CA SER A 38 -17.81 5.58 -11.84
C SER A 38 -16.84 5.60 -10.66
N GLU A 39 -17.26 5.10 -9.50
CA GLU A 39 -16.47 5.00 -8.27
C GLU A 39 -15.62 3.73 -8.17
N ARG A 40 -15.69 2.82 -9.15
CA ARG A 40 -14.94 1.54 -9.13
C ARG A 40 -13.45 1.76 -8.88
N LEU A 41 -12.86 2.76 -9.51
CA LEU A 41 -11.44 3.08 -9.38
C LEU A 41 -11.06 3.48 -7.95
N THR A 42 -11.88 4.31 -7.33
CA THR A 42 -11.74 4.76 -5.93
C THR A 42 -11.87 3.61 -4.95
N ILE A 43 -12.87 2.74 -5.16
CA ILE A 43 -13.12 1.59 -4.29
C ILE A 43 -11.99 0.58 -4.41
N THR A 44 -11.52 0.28 -5.63
CA THR A 44 -10.39 -0.64 -5.81
C THR A 44 -9.10 -0.07 -5.22
N ALA A 45 -8.83 1.24 -5.36
CA ALA A 45 -7.68 1.88 -4.71
C ALA A 45 -7.76 1.76 -3.18
N LEU A 46 -8.94 1.97 -2.59
CA LEU A 46 -9.17 1.76 -1.16
C LEU A 46 -8.88 0.30 -0.76
N CYS A 47 -9.43 -0.67 -1.50
CA CYS A 47 -9.24 -2.09 -1.24
C CYS A 47 -7.77 -2.52 -1.34
N VAL A 48 -7.04 -2.04 -2.35
CA VAL A 48 -5.59 -2.25 -2.47
C VAL A 48 -4.88 -1.71 -1.24
N GLY A 49 -5.20 -0.47 -0.81
CA GLY A 49 -4.64 0.12 0.39
C GLY A 49 -4.91 -0.69 1.65
N LEU A 50 -6.13 -1.23 1.80
CA LEU A 50 -6.50 -2.09 2.94
C LEU A 50 -5.73 -3.41 2.94
N CYS A 51 -5.64 -4.11 1.80
CA CYS A 51 -4.93 -5.38 1.68
C CYS A 51 -3.43 -5.20 1.94
N THR A 52 -2.82 -4.20 1.31
CA THR A 52 -1.40 -3.86 1.50
C THR A 52 -1.13 -3.45 2.96
N GLY A 53 -1.96 -2.57 3.52
CA GLY A 53 -1.83 -2.10 4.90
C GLY A 53 -1.93 -3.23 5.92
N PHE A 54 -2.83 -4.20 5.69
CA PHE A 54 -2.94 -5.38 6.53
C PHE A 54 -1.69 -6.27 6.51
N ALA A 55 -1.17 -6.56 5.31
CA ALA A 55 0.04 -7.38 5.16
C ALA A 55 1.27 -6.71 5.78
N VAL A 56 1.42 -5.39 5.57
CA VAL A 56 2.49 -4.62 6.20
C VAL A 56 2.32 -4.57 7.70
N PHE A 57 1.12 -4.36 8.23
CA PHE A 57 0.86 -4.40 9.67
C PHE A 57 1.27 -5.75 10.27
N LEU A 58 0.88 -6.87 9.65
CA LEU A 58 1.25 -8.22 10.12
C LEU A 58 2.76 -8.45 10.15
N SER A 59 3.49 -7.92 9.16
CA SER A 59 4.96 -8.06 9.11
C SER A 59 5.69 -7.32 10.24
N TRP A 60 5.08 -6.27 10.80
CA TRP A 60 5.61 -5.45 11.89
C TRP A 60 4.87 -5.68 13.22
N PHE A 61 3.93 -6.64 13.25
CA PHE A 61 3.12 -6.94 14.41
C PHE A 61 3.95 -7.64 15.48
N LYS A 62 3.85 -7.12 16.72
CA LYS A 62 4.55 -7.63 17.89
C LYS A 62 3.52 -7.79 19.02
N PRO A 63 3.05 -9.03 19.31
CA PRO A 63 1.93 -9.26 20.23
C PRO A 63 2.23 -8.86 21.68
N GLU A 64 3.51 -8.81 22.05
CA GLU A 64 3.98 -8.38 23.38
C GLU A 64 3.97 -6.86 23.59
N SER A 65 3.76 -6.06 22.53
CA SER A 65 3.64 -4.60 22.66
C SER A 65 2.33 -4.20 23.33
N SER A 66 2.33 -3.05 24.01
CA SER A 66 1.10 -2.50 24.62
C SER A 66 0.01 -2.25 23.57
N ARG A 67 -1.26 -2.39 23.98
CA ARG A 67 -2.42 -2.20 23.07
C ARG A 67 -2.41 -0.85 22.35
N GLY A 68 -2.00 0.22 23.03
CA GLY A 68 -1.91 1.55 22.43
C GLY A 68 -0.90 1.60 21.28
N VAL A 69 0.27 0.97 21.45
CA VAL A 69 1.31 0.88 20.42
C VAL A 69 0.85 0.06 19.22
N ILE A 70 0.13 -1.03 19.45
CA ILE A 70 -0.44 -1.87 18.38
C ILE A 70 -1.46 -1.07 17.56
N VAL A 71 -2.36 -0.33 18.22
CA VAL A 71 -3.37 0.49 17.54
C VAL A 71 -2.72 1.59 16.71
N VAL A 72 -1.69 2.26 17.23
CA VAL A 72 -0.96 3.27 16.45
C VAL A 72 -0.28 2.63 15.24
N ALA A 73 0.39 1.49 15.40
CA ALA A 73 1.00 0.78 14.27
C ALA A 73 -0.04 0.38 13.22
N PHE A 74 -1.22 -0.07 13.64
CA PHE A 74 -2.34 -0.40 12.76
C PHE A 74 -2.81 0.81 11.96
N VAL A 75 -3.15 1.92 12.66
CA VAL A 75 -3.64 3.15 12.02
C VAL A 75 -2.61 3.71 11.04
N LEU A 76 -1.34 3.64 11.40
CA LEU A 76 -0.24 4.15 10.60
C LEU A 76 -0.03 3.29 9.36
N ALA A 77 -0.01 1.96 9.49
CA ALA A 77 0.11 1.04 8.35
C ALA A 77 -1.07 1.16 7.38
N PHE A 78 -2.30 1.16 7.89
CA PHE A 78 -3.52 1.25 7.07
C PHE A 78 -3.71 2.63 6.46
N GLY A 79 -3.63 3.69 7.27
CA GLY A 79 -3.83 5.06 6.81
C GLY A 79 -2.87 5.44 5.72
N ILE A 80 -1.59 5.07 5.87
CA ILE A 80 -0.55 5.40 4.89
C ILE A 80 -0.63 4.50 3.66
N ALA A 81 -1.00 3.22 3.82
CA ALA A 81 -1.23 2.35 2.66
C ALA A 81 -2.41 2.85 1.80
N ILE A 82 -3.47 3.35 2.42
CA ILE A 82 -4.62 3.95 1.72
C ILE A 82 -4.17 5.23 1.00
N VAL A 83 -3.52 6.16 1.70
CA VAL A 83 -3.02 7.41 1.10
C VAL A 83 -2.06 7.11 -0.04
N GLY A 84 -1.15 6.15 0.11
CA GLY A 84 -0.21 5.72 -0.92
C GLY A 84 -0.92 5.11 -2.14
N SER A 85 -1.96 4.31 -1.93
CA SER A 85 -2.77 3.74 -3.02
C SER A 85 -3.48 4.82 -3.83
N PHE A 86 -4.10 5.79 -3.14
CA PHE A 86 -4.73 6.94 -3.79
C PHE A 86 -3.74 7.85 -4.49
N ALA A 87 -2.59 8.10 -3.89
CA ALA A 87 -1.52 8.87 -4.53
C ALA A 87 -1.00 8.17 -5.79
N GLY A 88 -0.84 6.85 -5.77
CA GLY A 88 -0.46 6.07 -6.95
C GLY A 88 -1.52 6.11 -8.06
N TYR A 89 -2.79 6.04 -7.68
CA TYR A 89 -3.92 6.20 -8.61
C TYR A 89 -3.93 7.60 -9.26
N ILE A 90 -3.84 8.67 -8.47
CA ILE A 90 -3.82 10.05 -8.97
C ILE A 90 -2.61 10.29 -9.85
N TYR A 91 -1.42 9.84 -9.41
CA TYR A 91 -0.18 9.97 -10.17
C TYR A 91 -0.29 9.32 -11.55
N ALA A 92 -0.86 8.12 -11.61
CA ALA A 92 -1.05 7.45 -12.89
C ALA A 92 -2.12 8.16 -13.76
N GLY A 93 -3.21 8.65 -13.17
CA GLY A 93 -4.22 9.43 -13.89
C GLY A 93 -3.67 10.71 -14.52
N VAL A 94 -2.76 11.42 -13.84
CA VAL A 94 -2.10 12.64 -14.36
C VAL A 94 -1.14 12.30 -15.51
N ASN A 95 -0.41 11.19 -15.42
CA ASN A 95 0.58 10.79 -16.43
C ASN A 95 -0.02 10.05 -17.64
N ASP A 96 -1.16 9.37 -17.47
CA ASP A 96 -1.90 8.71 -18.57
C ASP A 96 -2.53 9.72 -19.55
N ILE A 97 -2.55 11.01 -19.20
CA ILE A 97 -2.92 12.12 -20.09
C ILE A 97 -1.75 12.49 -21.02
N GLN A 98 -0.50 12.32 -20.59
CA GLN A 98 0.69 12.83 -21.30
C GLN A 98 1.27 11.85 -22.32
N VAL A 99 1.00 10.54 -22.20
CA VAL A 99 1.57 9.49 -23.07
C VAL A 99 0.59 9.04 -24.16
N ARG A 100 -0.67 9.47 -24.12
CA ARG A 100 -1.65 9.13 -25.16
C ARG A 100 -1.48 10.01 -26.40
N ASN A 101 -0.98 9.41 -27.47
CA ASN A 101 -1.16 9.91 -28.83
C ASN A 101 -2.66 10.25 -29.04
N VAL A 102 -2.92 11.46 -29.53
CA VAL A 102 -4.22 12.15 -29.61
C VAL A 102 -5.34 11.33 -30.30
N MET A 103 -5.02 10.24 -31.01
CA MET A 103 -6.02 9.36 -31.64
C MET A 103 -6.69 8.32 -30.74
N LEU A 104 -6.19 8.05 -29.51
CA LEU A 104 -6.79 7.05 -28.60
C LEU A 104 -7.59 7.66 -27.44
N ILE A 105 -7.77 8.98 -27.44
CA ILE A 105 -8.58 9.71 -26.44
C ILE A 105 -10.04 9.21 -26.41
N GLY A 106 -10.52 8.60 -27.50
CA GLY A 106 -11.86 8.01 -27.61
C GLY A 106 -12.05 6.62 -26.97
N ARG A 107 -10.99 5.94 -26.53
CA ARG A 107 -11.10 4.71 -25.72
C ARG A 107 -10.62 5.03 -24.31
N GLY A 108 -11.53 5.58 -23.52
CA GLY A 108 -11.37 5.76 -22.07
C GLY A 108 -11.16 4.42 -21.38
N SER A 109 -9.95 3.89 -21.42
CA SER A 109 -9.55 2.82 -20.53
C SER A 109 -8.80 3.48 -19.37
N ALA A 110 -9.57 3.88 -18.36
CA ALA A 110 -9.06 4.10 -17.00
C ALA A 110 -8.59 2.77 -16.35
N GLU A 111 -8.54 1.67 -17.13
CA GLU A 111 -8.07 0.35 -16.76
C GLU A 111 -6.68 0.03 -17.32
N SER A 112 -5.86 1.04 -17.66
CA SER A 112 -4.46 0.77 -18.00
C SER A 112 -3.80 0.05 -16.82
N THR A 113 -3.27 -1.15 -17.05
CA THR A 113 -2.56 -1.98 -16.05
C THR A 113 -1.47 -1.19 -15.31
N ALA A 114 -0.94 -0.15 -15.95
CA ALA A 114 0.00 0.79 -15.36
C ALA A 114 -0.59 1.51 -14.13
N ILE A 115 -1.82 2.01 -14.19
CA ILE A 115 -2.48 2.74 -13.08
C ILE A 115 -2.54 1.90 -11.82
N TRP A 116 -2.89 0.64 -11.98
CA TRP A 116 -2.99 -0.31 -10.88
C TRP A 116 -1.64 -0.71 -10.29
N SER A 117 -0.61 -0.82 -11.13
CA SER A 117 0.75 -1.08 -10.66
C SER A 117 1.29 0.06 -9.80
N TYR A 118 1.02 1.32 -10.18
CA TYR A 118 1.42 2.48 -9.37
C TYR A 118 0.69 2.52 -8.02
N ALA A 119 -0.61 2.24 -7.97
CA ALA A 119 -1.36 2.17 -6.72
C ALA A 119 -0.78 1.13 -5.75
N VAL A 120 -0.50 -0.08 -6.23
CA VAL A 120 0.09 -1.16 -5.41
C VAL A 120 1.50 -0.81 -4.94
N ILE A 121 2.37 -0.33 -5.85
CA ILE A 121 3.77 0.01 -5.55
C ILE A 121 3.84 1.15 -4.53
N LEU A 122 3.10 2.23 -4.76
CA LEU A 122 3.18 3.42 -3.92
C LEU A 122 2.52 3.17 -2.55
N SER A 123 1.40 2.43 -2.52
CA SER A 123 0.81 1.92 -1.27
C SER A 123 1.82 1.12 -0.46
N THR A 124 2.52 0.19 -1.09
CA THR A 124 3.48 -0.69 -0.42
C THR A 124 4.70 0.08 0.08
N LEU A 125 5.31 0.92 -0.78
CA LEU A 125 6.46 1.73 -0.41
C LEU A 125 6.14 2.64 0.78
N CYS A 126 5.04 3.39 0.72
CA CYS A 126 4.65 4.29 1.79
C CYS A 126 4.36 3.51 3.08
N ALA A 127 3.56 2.45 3.01
CA ALA A 127 3.21 1.66 4.19
C ALA A 127 4.46 1.03 4.86
N THR A 128 5.36 0.45 4.06
CA THR A 128 6.60 -0.16 4.56
C THR A 128 7.55 0.88 5.18
N LEU A 129 7.80 2.00 4.50
CA LEU A 129 8.74 3.02 4.98
C LEU A 129 8.27 3.64 6.30
N PHE A 130 6.99 4.03 6.37
CA PHE A 130 6.47 4.68 7.56
C PHE A 130 6.24 3.71 8.72
N SER A 131 5.79 2.48 8.46
CA SER A 131 5.70 1.45 9.50
C SER A 131 7.08 1.04 10.02
N GLY A 132 8.07 0.94 9.13
CA GLY A 132 9.46 0.70 9.50
C GLY A 132 10.07 1.85 10.30
N ALA A 133 9.83 3.10 9.91
CA ALA A 133 10.26 4.28 10.66
C ALA A 133 9.62 4.32 12.06
N TYR A 134 8.32 4.03 12.15
CA TYR A 134 7.64 3.93 13.44
C TYR A 134 8.21 2.80 14.30
N TYR A 135 8.52 1.64 13.71
CA TYR A 135 9.19 0.54 14.42
C TYR A 135 10.58 0.92 14.92
N ALA A 136 11.38 1.60 14.10
CA ALA A 136 12.71 2.11 14.50
C ALA A 136 12.59 3.11 15.66
N PHE A 137 11.61 4.02 15.62
CA PHE A 137 11.32 4.93 16.72
C PHE A 137 10.96 4.19 18.00
N ARG A 138 10.14 3.13 17.93
CA ARG A 138 9.79 2.30 19.10
C ARG A 138 11.00 1.62 19.71
N LEU A 139 11.85 1.01 18.89
CA LEU A 139 13.10 0.39 19.34
C LEU A 139 14.01 1.40 20.05
N TRP A 140 14.07 2.64 19.57
CA TRP A 140 14.86 3.70 20.19
C TRP A 140 14.24 4.21 21.49
N ARG A 141 12.94 4.54 21.48
CA ARG A 141 12.26 5.22 22.59
C ARG A 141 11.93 4.30 23.77
N TYR A 142 11.63 3.03 23.48
CA TYR A 142 11.19 2.04 24.47
C TYR A 142 12.26 0.97 24.74
N HIS A 143 13.43 1.05 24.09
CA HIS A 143 14.51 0.07 24.19
C HIS A 143 14.04 -1.38 24.00
N GLU A 144 13.02 -1.59 23.17
CA GLU A 144 12.50 -2.93 22.89
C GLU A 144 13.63 -3.82 22.32
N VAL A 145 13.74 -5.04 22.84
CA VAL A 145 14.65 -6.08 22.34
C VAL A 145 13.95 -6.89 21.27
#